data_AF-A0A127T594-F1
#
_entry.id   AF-A0A127T594-F1
#
_cell.length_a   1.000
_cell.length_b   1.000
_cell.length_c   1.000
_cell.angle_alpha   90.00
_cell.angle_beta   90.00
_cell.angle_gamma   90.00
#
_symmetry.space_group_name_H-M   'P 1'
#
loop_
_entity.id
_entity.type
_entity.pdbx_description
1 polymer ?
#
loop_
_entity_poly.entity_id
_entity_poly.type
_entity_poly.pdbx_seq_one_letter_code
_entity_poly.pdbx_strand_id
1 'polypeptide(L)'
;RSVVATAYTEREAAGLIAREEADCAPGTRAAAAEFGLDFLSLGWEAFDLALPRDILFRRLFQDLLRAHAGAVSQALAQRLGGYDLSPLGQVVGLD
;
A
#
# COMPACT_ATOMS: atom_id res chain seq x y z
N ARG A 1 2.67 -19.70 23.15
CA ARG A 1 2.46 -18.37 22.53
C ARG A 1 3.09 -18.44 21.15
N SER A 2 2.36 -18.15 20.07
CA SER A 2 2.73 -18.49 18.67
C SER A 2 3.56 -17.41 17.95
N VAL A 3 4.15 -16.45 18.66
CA VAL A 3 4.92 -15.36 18.05
C VAL A 3 6.38 -15.78 18.00
N VAL A 4 6.95 -15.85 16.80
CA VAL A 4 8.32 -16.33 16.56
C VAL A 4 9.33 -15.21 16.27
N ALA A 5 8.87 -14.06 15.75
CA ALA A 5 9.70 -12.92 15.40
C ALA A 5 8.90 -11.60 15.45
N THR A 6 9.60 -10.46 15.41
CA THR A 6 9.03 -9.12 15.26
C THR A 6 9.63 -8.47 14.03
N ALA A 7 8.77 -7.94 13.15
CA ALA A 7 9.15 -7.17 11.98
C ALA A 7 8.54 -5.76 12.07
N TYR A 8 9.25 -4.76 11.58
CA TYR A 8 8.85 -3.35 11.64
C TYR A 8 8.27 -2.83 10.32
N THR A 9 8.32 -3.65 9.26
CA THR A 9 7.72 -3.35 7.96
C THR A 9 7.10 -4.61 7.35
N GLU A 10 6.16 -4.46 6.43
CA GLU A 10 5.56 -5.61 5.75
C GLU A 10 6.59 -6.36 4.88
N ARG A 11 7.57 -5.64 4.32
CA ARG A 11 8.68 -6.26 3.58
C ARG A 11 9.57 -7.11 4.46
N GLU A 12 9.88 -6.64 5.67
CA GLU A 12 10.66 -7.42 6.63
C GLU A 12 9.89 -8.69 7.05
N ALA A 13 8.59 -8.56 7.30
CA ALA A 13 7.73 -9.71 7.61
C ALA A 13 7.68 -10.73 6.46
N ALA A 14 7.51 -10.28 5.23
CA ALA A 14 7.56 -11.15 4.05
C ALA A 14 8.94 -11.82 3.90
N GLY A 15 10.02 -11.10 4.18
CA GLY A 15 11.37 -11.65 4.18
C GLY A 15 11.58 -12.77 5.20
N LEU A 16 10.99 -12.68 6.39
CA LEU A 16 11.04 -13.76 7.39
C LEU A 16 10.31 -15.02 6.91
N ILE A 17 9.15 -14.87 6.28
CA ILE A 17 8.40 -16.00 5.73
C ILE A 17 9.16 -16.65 4.57
N ALA A 18 9.71 -15.83 3.66
CA ALA A 18 10.49 -16.33 2.52
C ALA A 18 11.76 -17.08 2.93
N ARG A 19 12.26 -16.86 4.15
CA ARG A 19 13.38 -17.59 4.76
C ARG A 19 12.95 -18.74 5.66
N GLU A 20 11.65 -19.03 5.72
CA GLU A 20 11.05 -20.06 6.57
C GLU A 20 11.28 -19.81 8.08
N GLU A 21 11.53 -18.55 8.46
CA GLU A 21 11.68 -18.13 9.86
C GLU A 21 10.32 -17.83 10.52
N ALA A 22 9.24 -17.74 9.73
CA ALA A 22 7.86 -17.61 10.18
C ALA A 22 6.89 -18.27 9.18
N ASP A 23 5.77 -18.82 9.67
CA ASP A 23 4.77 -19.47 8.81
C ASP A 23 3.83 -18.47 8.12
N CYS A 24 3.50 -17.36 8.79
CA CYS A 24 2.60 -16.33 8.30
C CYS A 24 2.82 -14.99 9.02
N ALA A 25 2.39 -13.90 8.40
CA ALA A 25 2.40 -12.57 8.98
C ALA A 25 1.31 -11.69 8.35
N PRO A 26 0.79 -10.67 9.06
CA PRO A 26 0.00 -9.62 8.45
C PRO A 26 0.87 -8.78 7.49
N GLY A 27 0.29 -8.31 6.40
CA GLY A 27 0.98 -7.45 5.43
C GLY A 27 0.15 -7.14 4.20
N THR A 28 0.71 -6.36 3.29
CA THR A 28 0.05 -5.98 2.03
C THR A 28 0.25 -7.04 0.96
N ARG A 29 -0.69 -7.13 0.01
CA ARG A 29 -0.58 -8.02 -1.16
C ARG A 29 0.67 -7.72 -1.99
N ALA A 30 1.02 -6.44 -2.13
CA ALA A 30 2.19 -6.02 -2.88
C ALA A 30 3.50 -6.56 -2.25
N ALA A 31 3.61 -6.54 -0.92
CA ALA A 31 4.76 -7.11 -0.23
C ALA A 31 4.85 -8.64 -0.44
N ALA A 32 3.73 -9.36 -0.33
CA ALA A 32 3.72 -10.80 -0.62
C ALA A 32 4.13 -11.11 -2.07
N ALA A 33 3.59 -10.37 -3.04
CA ALA A 33 3.90 -10.53 -4.46
C ALA A 33 5.37 -10.25 -4.79
N GLU A 34 5.99 -9.25 -4.15
CA GLU A 34 7.41 -8.92 -4.31
C GLU A 34 8.34 -10.08 -3.92
N PHE A 35 7.93 -10.87 -2.92
CA PHE A 35 8.66 -12.04 -2.43
C PHE A 35 8.16 -13.38 -3.03
N GLY A 36 7.19 -13.34 -3.95
CA GLY A 36 6.60 -14.54 -4.56
C GLY A 36 5.81 -15.41 -3.57
N LEU A 37 5.31 -14.83 -2.49
CA LEU A 37 4.52 -15.51 -1.47
C LEU A 37 3.03 -15.51 -1.82
N ASP A 38 2.34 -16.55 -1.35
CA ASP A 38 0.88 -16.58 -1.38
C ASP A 38 0.28 -15.49 -0.47
N PHE A 39 -0.90 -15.00 -0.84
CA PHE A 39 -1.59 -13.94 -0.09
C PHE A 39 -3.04 -14.30 0.18
N LEU A 40 -3.42 -14.29 1.46
CA LEU A 40 -4.81 -14.41 1.91
C LEU A 40 -5.39 -13.02 2.19
N SER A 41 -6.36 -12.60 1.39
CA SER A 41 -7.00 -11.28 1.53
C SER A 41 -7.93 -11.24 2.76
N LEU A 42 -7.62 -10.37 3.73
CA LEU A 42 -8.50 -10.10 4.88
C LEU A 42 -9.38 -8.86 4.69
N GLY A 43 -9.00 -7.95 3.80
CA GLY A 43 -9.72 -6.72 3.52
C GLY A 43 -8.87 -5.71 2.77
N TRP A 44 -9.35 -4.47 2.74
CA TRP A 44 -8.62 -3.31 2.23
C TRP A 44 -8.23 -2.39 3.38
N GLU A 45 -7.06 -1.78 3.26
CA GLU A 45 -6.60 -0.72 4.13
C GLU A 45 -6.65 0.61 3.36
N ALA A 46 -7.18 1.66 3.99
CA ALA A 46 -7.21 2.99 3.40
C ALA A 46 -5.84 3.65 3.57
N PHE A 47 -5.27 4.15 2.47
CA PHE A 47 -4.02 4.89 2.47
C PHE A 47 -4.27 6.33 2.03
N ASP A 48 -4.53 7.19 3.00
CA ASP A 48 -4.86 8.60 2.77
C ASP A 48 -3.65 9.51 2.97
N LEU A 49 -3.59 10.59 2.18
CA LEU A 49 -2.60 11.64 2.36
C LEU A 49 -3.14 12.69 3.33
N ALA A 50 -2.51 12.82 4.49
CA ALA A 50 -2.79 13.91 5.43
C ALA A 50 -2.02 15.17 5.02
N LEU A 51 -2.75 16.26 4.76
CA LEU A 51 -2.16 17.55 4.38
C LEU A 51 -3.01 18.73 4.85
N PRO A 52 -2.40 19.90 5.11
CA PRO A 52 -3.12 21.15 5.27
C PRO A 52 -4.00 21.50 4.06
N ARG A 53 -5.18 22.07 4.34
CA ARG A 53 -6.18 22.41 3.32
C ARG A 53 -5.68 23.40 2.26
N ASP A 54 -4.77 24.29 2.62
CA ASP A 54 -4.18 25.26 1.67
C ASP A 54 -3.25 24.58 0.64
N ILE A 55 -2.65 23.44 0.99
CA ILE A 55 -1.79 22.66 0.08
C ILE A 55 -2.62 21.96 -0.98
N LEU A 56 -3.83 21.52 -0.65
CA LEU A 56 -4.72 20.81 -1.57
C LEU A 56 -4.93 21.57 -2.89
N PHE A 57 -5.04 22.90 -2.83
CA PHE A 57 -5.30 23.73 -4.02
C PHE A 57 -4.03 24.15 -4.79
N ARG A 58 -2.84 23.79 -4.29
CA ARG A 58 -1.58 24.17 -4.95
C ARG A 58 -1.41 23.44 -6.26
N ARG A 59 -0.96 24.17 -7.28
CA ARG A 59 -0.76 23.64 -8.63
C ARG A 59 0.11 22.38 -8.65
N LEU A 60 1.22 22.39 -7.92
CA LEU A 60 2.14 21.25 -7.85
C LEU A 60 1.48 19.99 -7.27
N PHE A 61 0.63 20.14 -6.25
CA PHE A 61 -0.09 19.00 -5.67
C PHE A 61 -1.16 18.47 -6.64
N GLN A 62 -1.87 19.36 -7.32
CA GLN A 62 -2.83 18.98 -8.36
C GLN A 62 -2.15 18.28 -9.54
N ASP A 63 -0.94 18.70 -9.93
CA ASP A 63 -0.17 18.03 -10.98
C ASP A 63 0.34 16.65 -10.53
N LEU A 64 0.73 16.49 -9.25
CA LEU A 64 1.05 15.19 -8.66
C LEU A 64 -0.14 14.22 -8.73
N LEU A 65 -1.33 14.66 -8.31
CA LEU A 65 -2.55 13.84 -8.38
C LEU A 65 -2.86 13.43 -9.83
N ARG A 66 -2.73 14.34 -10.79
CA ARG A 66 -2.94 14.02 -12.22
C ARG A 66 -1.92 13.00 -12.74
N ALA A 67 -0.66 13.11 -12.34
CA ALA A 67 0.37 12.13 -12.71
C ALA A 67 0.03 10.73 -12.16
N HIS A 68 -0.48 10.65 -10.94
CA HIS A 68 -0.92 9.39 -10.33
C HIS A 68 -2.25 8.86 -10.89
N ALA A 69 -3.11 9.71 -11.45
CA ALA A 69 -4.30 9.28 -12.19
C ALA A 69 -3.99 8.74 -13.60
N GLY A 70 -2.76 8.93 -14.09
CA GLY A 70 -2.34 8.57 -15.44
C GLY A 70 -2.12 7.07 -15.65
N ALA A 71 -2.04 6.66 -16.93
CA ALA A 71 -1.90 5.26 -17.34
C ALA A 71 -0.65 4.56 -16.77
N VAL A 72 0.45 5.29 -16.58
CA VAL A 72 1.69 4.75 -16.01
C VAL A 72 1.47 4.24 -14.58
N SER A 73 0.77 5.02 -13.76
CA SER A 73 0.49 4.67 -12.37
C SER A 73 -0.51 3.53 -12.27
N GLN A 74 -1.51 3.50 -13.15
CA GLN A 74 -2.46 2.38 -13.23
C GLN A 74 -1.77 1.07 -13.62
N ALA A 75 -0.87 1.10 -14.61
CA ALA A 75 -0.10 -0.08 -14.99
C ALA A 75 0.81 -0.56 -13.86
N LEU A 76 1.42 0.36 -13.11
CA LEU A 76 2.22 0.02 -11.94
C LEU A 76 1.37 -0.60 -10.82
N ALA A 77 0.21 -0.02 -10.50
CA ALA A 77 -0.73 -0.54 -9.51
C ALA A 77 -1.19 -1.97 -9.86
N GLN A 78 -1.50 -2.23 -11.13
CA GLN A 78 -1.86 -3.56 -11.62
C GLN A 78 -0.70 -4.55 -11.51
N ARG A 79 0.53 -4.12 -11.87
CA ARG A 79 1.72 -4.97 -11.80
C ARG A 79 2.09 -5.34 -10.36
N LEU A 80 2.02 -4.40 -9.42
CA LEU A 80 2.30 -4.67 -8.01
C LEU A 80 1.16 -5.46 -7.36
N GLY A 81 -0.08 -5.24 -7.82
CA GLY A 81 -1.28 -5.85 -7.26
C GLY A 81 -1.64 -5.28 -5.88
N GLY A 82 -2.94 -5.33 -5.54
CA GLY A 82 -3.40 -4.90 -4.22
C GLY A 82 -3.44 -3.38 -4.00
N TYR A 83 -3.37 -2.59 -5.08
CA TYR A 83 -3.59 -1.15 -5.06
C TYR A 83 -4.85 -0.82 -5.86
N ASP A 84 -5.74 -0.02 -5.28
CA ASP A 84 -6.84 0.63 -5.98
C ASP A 84 -6.63 2.14 -5.96
N LEU A 85 -6.47 2.74 -7.15
CA LEU A 85 -6.28 4.18 -7.31
C LEU A 85 -7.60 4.91 -7.62
N SER A 86 -8.73 4.20 -7.69
CA SER A 86 -10.04 4.81 -7.94
C SER A 86 -10.44 5.93 -6.95
N PRO A 87 -10.01 5.92 -5.67
CA PRO A 87 -10.32 7.00 -4.73
C PRO A 87 -9.40 8.23 -4.86
N LEU A 88 -8.41 8.21 -5.74
CA LEU A 88 -7.40 9.26 -5.84
C LEU A 88 -8.04 10.64 -6.07
N GLY A 89 -7.65 11.60 -5.23
CA GLY A 89 -8.16 12.98 -5.28
C GLY A 89 -9.49 13.19 -4.57
N GLN A 90 -10.10 12.16 -4.00
CA GLN A 90 -11.20 12.33 -3.05
C GLN A 90 -10.68 12.95 -1.76
N VAL A 91 -11.46 13.87 -1.20
CA VAL A 91 -11.12 14.57 0.04
C VAL A 91 -12.05 14.05 1.12
N VAL A 92 -11.48 13.44 2.16
CA VAL A 92 -12.21 12.98 3.33
C VAL A 92 -11.99 14.00 4.45
N GLY A 93 -13.09 14.49 5.03
CA GLY A 93 -13.03 15.32 6.24
C GLY A 93 -12.70 14.47 7.45
N LEU A 94 -11.92 15.02 8.38
CA LEU A 94 -11.83 14.48 9.73
C LEU A 94 -12.98 15.09 10.51
N ASP A 95 -14.10 14.36 10.61
CA ASP A 95 -15.21 14.71 11.50
C ASP A 95 -14.83 14.51 12.97
#